data_AF-I4G7J3-F1
#
_entry.id   AF-I4G7J3-F1
#
_cell.length_a   1.000
_cell.length_b   1.000
_cell.length_c   1.000
_cell.angle_alpha   90.00
_cell.angle_beta   90.00
_cell.angle_gamma   90.00
#
_symmetry.space_group_name_H-M   'P 1'
#
loop_
_entity.id
_entity.type
_entity.pdbx_description
1 polymer ?
#
loop_
_entity_poly.entity_id
_entity_poly.type
_entity_poly.pdbx_seq_one_letter_code
_entity_poly.pdbx_strand_id
1 'polypeptide(L)'
;MNLLVHRLLAFLSLIVTLLPEDWQRIILDEQERLKQNNCSDYQLLIETFHFVVVFLWIGIRSLPGLFTKMIKIIDPNFVSKSLNKAYKSETINKIEEEFDKDYYNRYLGSIRISLFMSLFLYLVFIFLDQYCSSQASNILPIRLSICFFILYVIYKSYQKNFIKSYQLLMSILGLIGGIGINLMIFMSDQNDLAYVTYYSGLMLVYMAIYSAYRIRFFNAVIVGTCILLIYNALTINKMMMFDQINWLLLINSNFFLVSANIIGAFMSNLYERSNRLDFLMRYIVASKLLEIYRYHEHSSPSSEDLLKRINKIRHDPRELEKFLMENLIESKQQELLDN
;
A
#
# COMPACT_ATOMS: atom_id res chain seq x y z
N MET A 1 12.24 -17.91 42.41
CA MET A 1 12.17 -18.82 41.24
C MET A 1 10.74 -18.99 40.73
N ASN A 2 9.77 -19.43 41.55
CA ASN A 2 8.37 -19.66 41.11
C ASN A 2 7.65 -18.44 40.51
N LEU A 3 7.90 -17.23 41.02
CA LEU A 3 7.28 -16.00 40.48
C LEU A 3 7.70 -15.70 39.03
N LEU A 4 8.94 -16.02 38.66
CA LEU A 4 9.46 -15.81 37.30
C LEU A 4 8.82 -16.80 36.32
N VAL A 5 8.70 -18.06 36.73
CA VAL A 5 8.06 -19.13 35.93
C VAL A 5 6.59 -18.82 35.69
N HIS A 6 5.86 -18.38 36.71
CA HIS A 6 4.46 -17.97 36.55
C HIS A 6 4.30 -16.80 35.58
N ARG A 7 5.18 -15.79 35.63
CA ARG A 7 5.16 -14.67 34.67
C ARG A 7 5.48 -15.11 33.24
N LEU A 8 6.42 -16.04 33.07
CA LEU A 8 6.77 -16.59 31.75
C LEU A 8 5.66 -17.49 31.18
N LEU A 9 4.99 -18.28 32.02
CA LEU A 9 3.81 -19.06 31.62
C LEU A 9 2.66 -18.15 31.19
N ALA A 10 2.39 -17.06 31.92
CA ALA A 10 1.37 -16.08 31.53
C ALA A 10 1.70 -15.41 30.18
N PHE A 11 2.97 -15.08 29.95
CA PHE A 11 3.42 -14.53 28.68
C PHE A 11 3.30 -15.54 27.52
N LEU A 12 3.66 -16.80 27.74
CA LEU A 12 3.46 -17.87 26.75
C LEU A 12 1.98 -18.12 26.46
N SER A 13 1.11 -18.07 27.47
CA SER A 13 -0.33 -18.15 27.28
C SER A 13 -0.86 -17.01 26.42
N LEU A 14 -0.34 -15.79 26.59
CA LEU A 14 -0.66 -14.66 25.72
C LEU A 14 -0.22 -14.92 24.27
N ILE A 15 0.98 -15.46 24.06
CA ILE A 15 1.46 -15.83 22.73
C ILE A 15 0.56 -16.90 22.10
N VAL A 16 0.12 -17.89 22.86
CA VAL A 16 -0.80 -18.92 22.38
C VAL A 16 -2.10 -18.30 21.88
N THR A 17 -2.67 -17.30 22.58
CA THR A 17 -3.89 -16.61 22.11
C THR A 17 -3.73 -15.85 20.79
N LEU A 18 -2.50 -15.60 20.33
CA LEU A 18 -2.21 -14.97 19.04
C LEU A 18 -2.05 -15.98 17.90
N LEU A 19 -2.00 -17.28 18.19
CA LEU A 19 -1.88 -18.34 17.18
C LEU A 19 -3.24 -18.66 16.54
N PRO A 20 -3.29 -19.26 15.34
CA PRO A 20 -4.53 -19.74 14.73
C PRO A 20 -5.29 -20.72 15.63
N GLU A 21 -6.64 -20.72 15.58
CA GLU A 21 -7.49 -21.53 16.48
C GLU A 21 -7.14 -23.03 16.50
N ASP A 22 -6.77 -23.59 15.35
CA ASP A 22 -6.37 -24.99 15.23
C ASP A 22 -5.12 -25.32 16.06
N TRP A 23 -4.18 -24.37 16.16
CA TRP A 23 -2.93 -24.53 16.88
C TRP A 23 -3.12 -24.27 18.36
N GLN A 24 -4.00 -23.32 18.71
CA GLN A 24 -4.39 -23.06 20.09
C GLN A 24 -4.94 -24.32 20.75
N ARG A 25 -5.86 -25.02 20.07
CA ARG A 25 -6.48 -26.26 20.59
C ARG A 25 -5.43 -27.33 20.89
N ILE A 26 -4.49 -27.55 19.97
CA ILE A 26 -3.43 -28.57 20.15
C ILE A 26 -2.53 -28.24 21.35
N ILE A 27 -2.16 -26.96 21.53
CA ILE A 27 -1.29 -26.54 22.64
C ILE A 27 -2.04 -26.61 23.98
N LEU A 28 -3.33 -26.23 24.01
CA LEU A 28 -4.15 -26.27 25.22
C LEU A 28 -4.46 -27.71 25.66
N ASP A 29 -4.80 -28.60 24.73
CA ASP A 29 -5.02 -30.03 25.02
C ASP A 29 -3.77 -30.68 25.62
N GLU A 30 -2.58 -30.33 25.12
CA GLU A 30 -1.33 -30.86 25.64
C GLU A 30 -0.96 -30.25 27.01
N GLN A 31 -1.27 -28.96 27.24
CA GLN A 31 -1.15 -28.35 28.57
C GLN A 31 -2.06 -29.02 29.60
N GLU A 32 -3.30 -29.36 29.23
CA GLU A 32 -4.21 -30.08 30.12
C GLU A 32 -3.70 -31.49 30.44
N ARG A 33 -3.16 -32.21 29.44
CA ARG A 33 -2.51 -33.51 29.64
C ARG A 33 -1.30 -33.44 30.58
N LEU A 34 -0.44 -32.43 30.41
CA LEU A 34 0.73 -32.24 31.27
C LEU A 34 0.34 -31.87 32.71
N LYS A 35 -0.75 -31.10 32.90
CA LYS A 35 -1.32 -30.81 34.23
C LYS A 35 -1.92 -32.06 34.88
N GLN A 36 -2.60 -32.91 34.11
CA GLN A 36 -3.16 -34.18 34.61
C GLN A 36 -2.05 -35.16 35.08
N ASN A 37 -0.86 -35.09 34.51
CA ASN A 37 0.28 -35.93 34.88
C ASN A 37 1.10 -35.42 36.09
N ASN A 38 0.61 -34.41 36.83
CA ASN A 38 1.32 -33.79 37.98
C ASN A 38 2.75 -33.30 37.63
N CYS A 39 2.98 -32.85 36.39
CA CYS A 39 4.25 -32.26 36.00
C CYS A 39 4.53 -30.96 36.78
N SER A 40 5.80 -30.68 37.06
CA SER A 40 6.21 -29.42 37.67
C SER A 40 5.95 -28.22 36.75
N ASP A 41 5.67 -27.04 37.31
CA ASP A 41 5.47 -25.79 36.54
C ASP A 41 6.63 -25.48 35.59
N TYR A 42 7.84 -25.93 35.93
CA TYR A 42 9.02 -25.83 35.08
C TYR A 42 8.94 -26.72 33.82
N GLN A 43 8.47 -27.95 33.97
CA GLN A 43 8.26 -28.86 32.82
C GLN A 43 7.14 -28.35 31.91
N LEU A 44 6.05 -27.84 32.50
CA LEU A 44 4.96 -27.24 31.74
C LEU A 44 5.45 -26.02 30.92
N LEU A 45 6.31 -25.19 31.51
CA LEU A 45 6.92 -24.04 30.83
C LEU A 45 7.79 -24.47 29.65
N ILE A 46 8.67 -25.45 29.84
CA ILE A 46 9.61 -25.92 28.81
C ILE A 46 8.86 -26.53 27.63
N GLU A 47 7.88 -27.40 27.90
CA GLU A 47 7.09 -28.05 26.84
C GLU A 47 6.21 -27.05 26.10
N THR A 48 5.52 -26.14 26.81
CA THR A 48 4.72 -25.08 26.16
C THR A 48 5.60 -24.21 25.27
N PHE A 49 6.78 -23.83 25.74
CA PHE A 49 7.74 -23.07 24.95
C PHE A 49 8.20 -23.84 23.70
N HIS A 50 8.51 -25.13 23.85
CA HIS A 50 8.90 -25.99 22.74
C HIS A 50 7.81 -26.07 21.66
N PHE A 51 6.55 -26.28 22.04
CA PHE A 51 5.44 -26.28 21.08
C PHE A 51 5.27 -24.93 20.37
N VAL A 52 5.30 -23.82 21.10
CA VAL A 52 5.22 -22.47 20.50
C VAL A 52 6.35 -22.27 19.49
N VAL A 53 7.58 -22.68 19.82
CA VAL A 53 8.74 -22.58 18.91
C VAL A 53 8.57 -23.48 17.69
N VAL A 54 8.11 -24.72 17.85
CA VAL A 54 7.87 -25.66 16.74
C VAL A 54 6.80 -25.12 15.79
N PHE A 55 5.69 -24.60 16.32
CA PHE A 55 4.62 -24.02 15.51
C PHE A 55 5.08 -22.75 14.78
N LEU A 56 5.82 -21.86 15.46
CA LEU A 56 6.47 -20.72 14.81
C LEU A 56 7.43 -21.18 13.70
N TRP A 57 8.20 -22.25 13.94
CA TRP A 57 9.13 -22.82 12.96
C TRP A 57 8.43 -23.45 11.75
N ILE A 58 7.30 -24.14 11.94
CA ILE A 58 6.45 -24.65 10.85
C ILE A 58 5.87 -23.49 10.03
N GLY A 59 5.40 -22.44 10.71
CA GLY A 59 4.98 -21.19 10.08
C GLY A 59 6.10 -20.60 9.22
N ILE A 60 7.31 -20.48 9.77
CA ILE A 60 8.51 -19.99 9.06
C ILE A 60 8.86 -20.89 7.87
N ARG A 61 8.77 -22.22 8.01
CA ARG A 61 9.08 -23.18 6.93
C ARG A 61 8.07 -23.15 5.79
N SER A 62 6.85 -22.67 6.03
CA SER A 62 5.83 -22.46 5.00
C SER A 62 6.01 -21.15 4.22
N LEU A 63 6.78 -20.19 4.76
CA LEU A 63 7.04 -18.89 4.13
C LEU A 63 7.58 -19.01 2.70
N PRO A 64 8.56 -19.88 2.35
CA PRO A 64 9.11 -19.93 0.99
C PRO A 64 8.06 -20.24 -0.09
N GLY A 65 7.09 -21.11 0.22
CA GLY A 65 5.98 -21.42 -0.70
C GLY A 65 4.99 -20.25 -0.86
N LEU A 66 4.73 -19.51 0.22
CA LEU A 66 3.91 -18.30 0.20
C LEU A 66 4.61 -17.16 -0.55
N PHE A 67 5.90 -16.94 -0.28
CA PHE A 67 6.73 -15.94 -0.95
C PHE A 67 6.82 -16.20 -2.46
N THR A 68 7.02 -17.43 -2.89
CA THR A 68 7.06 -17.75 -4.34
C THR A 68 5.72 -17.53 -5.04
N LYS A 69 4.59 -17.84 -4.38
CA LYS A 69 3.25 -17.48 -4.89
C LYS A 69 3.04 -15.97 -4.92
N MET A 70 3.49 -15.26 -3.87
CA MET A 70 3.38 -13.81 -3.75
C MET A 70 4.19 -13.09 -4.83
N ILE A 71 5.43 -13.51 -5.07
CA ILE A 71 6.29 -12.98 -6.15
C ILE A 71 5.64 -13.18 -7.53
N LYS A 72 4.99 -14.33 -7.77
CA LYS A 72 4.22 -14.55 -9.01
C LYS A 72 3.01 -13.62 -9.16
N ILE A 73 2.47 -13.07 -8.07
CA ILE A 73 1.37 -12.08 -8.08
C ILE A 73 1.91 -10.67 -8.37
N ILE A 74 3.19 -10.41 -8.11
CA ILE A 74 3.91 -9.17 -8.44
C ILE A 74 4.23 -9.13 -9.94
N ASP A 75 3.18 -8.99 -10.75
CA ASP A 75 3.29 -8.64 -12.17
C ASP A 75 2.25 -7.55 -12.46
N PRO A 76 2.62 -6.26 -12.39
CA PRO A 76 1.71 -5.14 -12.69
C PRO A 76 1.25 -5.16 -14.15
N ASN A 77 2.01 -5.83 -15.04
CA ASN A 77 1.72 -5.99 -16.45
C ASN A 77 1.05 -7.34 -16.76
N PHE A 78 0.60 -8.09 -15.75
CA PHE A 78 -0.04 -9.40 -15.97
C PHE A 78 -1.21 -9.31 -16.96
N VAL A 79 -2.02 -8.25 -16.83
CA VAL A 79 -3.14 -7.97 -17.73
C VAL A 79 -2.64 -7.75 -19.15
N SER A 80 -1.71 -6.82 -19.37
CA SER A 80 -1.21 -6.51 -20.72
C SER A 80 -0.51 -7.72 -21.35
N LYS A 81 0.24 -8.50 -20.57
CA LYS A 81 0.87 -9.74 -21.02
C LYS A 81 -0.14 -10.81 -21.43
N SER A 82 -1.22 -10.97 -20.66
CA SER A 82 -2.30 -11.91 -21.00
C SER A 82 -3.08 -11.47 -22.24
N LEU A 83 -3.34 -10.16 -22.38
CA LEU A 83 -4.04 -9.57 -23.53
C LEU A 83 -3.18 -9.59 -24.81
N ASN A 84 -1.87 -9.36 -24.70
CA ASN A 84 -0.92 -9.40 -25.83
C ASN A 84 -0.93 -10.75 -26.58
N LYS A 85 -1.34 -11.84 -25.91
CA LYS A 85 -1.47 -13.16 -26.54
C LYS A 85 -2.72 -13.28 -27.41
N ALA A 86 -3.75 -12.48 -27.16
CA ALA A 86 -5.07 -12.60 -27.78
C ALA A 86 -5.46 -11.41 -28.67
N TYR A 87 -4.91 -10.21 -28.43
CA TYR A 87 -5.29 -8.97 -29.09
C TYR A 87 -4.11 -8.30 -29.80
N LYS A 88 -4.41 -7.54 -30.88
CA LYS A 88 -3.43 -6.68 -31.55
C LYS A 88 -3.00 -5.56 -30.61
N SER A 89 -1.74 -5.12 -30.73
CA SER A 89 -1.14 -4.06 -29.91
C SER A 89 -1.92 -2.76 -29.90
N GLU A 90 -2.51 -2.36 -31.03
CA GLU A 90 -3.32 -1.14 -31.13
C GLU A 90 -4.57 -1.17 -30.24
N THR A 91 -5.24 -2.32 -30.15
CA THR A 91 -6.42 -2.49 -29.28
C THR A 91 -6.03 -2.38 -27.81
N ILE A 92 -4.87 -2.93 -27.44
CA ILE A 92 -4.36 -2.90 -26.07
C ILE A 92 -4.00 -1.48 -25.65
N ASN A 93 -3.37 -0.70 -26.54
CA ASN A 93 -3.06 0.70 -26.27
C ASN A 93 -4.34 1.53 -26.05
N LYS A 94 -5.40 1.29 -26.84
CA LYS A 94 -6.69 1.98 -26.64
C LYS A 94 -7.31 1.65 -25.28
N ILE A 95 -7.26 0.38 -24.86
CA ILE A 95 -7.77 -0.05 -23.55
C ILE A 95 -6.95 0.59 -22.42
N GLU A 96 -5.61 0.67 -22.56
CA GLU A 96 -4.75 1.31 -21.55
C GLU A 96 -5.00 2.82 -21.46
N GLU A 97 -5.22 3.51 -22.58
CA GLU A 97 -5.59 4.92 -22.57
C GLU A 97 -6.95 5.18 -21.91
N GLU A 98 -7.92 4.28 -22.08
CA GLU A 98 -9.20 4.34 -21.39
C GLU A 98 -9.04 4.07 -19.88
N PHE A 99 -8.22 3.08 -19.51
CA PHE A 99 -7.88 2.79 -18.12
C PHE A 99 -7.24 4.01 -17.44
N ASP A 100 -6.31 4.69 -18.11
CA ASP A 100 -5.62 5.85 -17.57
C ASP A 100 -6.57 7.01 -17.25
N LYS A 101 -7.57 7.21 -18.10
CA LYS A 101 -8.61 8.21 -17.90
C LYS A 101 -9.55 7.82 -16.76
N ASP A 102 -10.00 6.56 -16.71
CA ASP A 102 -10.84 6.03 -15.62
C ASP A 102 -10.12 6.15 -14.27
N TYR A 103 -8.87 5.69 -14.22
CA TYR A 103 -8.03 5.72 -13.02
C TYR A 103 -7.85 7.14 -12.49
N TYR A 104 -7.51 8.10 -13.37
CA TYR A 104 -7.40 9.50 -12.99
C TYR A 104 -8.72 10.07 -12.46
N ASN A 105 -9.82 9.90 -13.20
CA ASN A 105 -11.10 10.49 -12.84
C ASN A 105 -11.63 9.94 -11.51
N ARG A 106 -11.45 8.63 -11.27
CA ARG A 106 -11.85 8.00 -10.01
C ARG A 106 -11.09 8.56 -8.82
N TYR A 107 -9.79 8.71 -8.96
CA TYR A 107 -8.92 9.00 -7.82
C TYR A 107 -8.55 10.48 -7.67
N LEU A 108 -8.97 11.36 -8.58
CA LEU A 108 -8.68 12.79 -8.52
C LEU A 108 -9.09 13.42 -7.18
N GLY A 109 -10.26 13.07 -6.66
CA GLY A 109 -10.72 13.53 -5.35
C GLY A 109 -9.78 13.09 -4.22
N SER A 110 -9.40 11.80 -4.20
CA SER A 110 -8.46 11.25 -3.22
C SER A 110 -7.06 11.87 -3.34
N ILE A 111 -6.58 12.11 -4.56
CA ILE A 111 -5.31 12.78 -4.82
C ILE A 111 -5.33 14.19 -4.23
N ARG A 112 -6.39 14.97 -4.45
CA ARG A 112 -6.52 16.32 -3.87
C ARG A 112 -6.53 16.29 -2.35
N ILE A 113 -7.32 15.41 -1.73
CA ILE A 113 -7.34 15.24 -0.28
C ILE A 113 -5.94 14.89 0.24
N SER A 114 -5.22 13.99 -0.43
CA SER A 114 -3.86 13.62 -0.05
C SER A 114 -2.88 14.79 -0.12
N LEU A 115 -3.01 15.68 -1.11
CA LEU A 115 -2.17 16.87 -1.24
C LEU A 115 -2.40 17.86 -0.09
N PHE A 116 -3.66 18.10 0.28
CA PHE A 116 -3.99 18.94 1.44
C PHE A 116 -3.51 18.32 2.75
N MET A 117 -3.65 16.99 2.90
CA MET A 117 -3.14 16.27 4.07
C MET A 117 -1.61 16.39 4.16
N SER A 118 -0.89 16.21 3.04
CA SER A 118 0.56 16.41 3.00
C SER A 118 0.95 17.84 3.36
N LEU A 119 0.25 18.85 2.83
CA LEU A 119 0.51 20.25 3.18
C LEU A 119 0.33 20.49 4.68
N PHE A 120 -0.80 20.02 5.24
CA PHE A 120 -1.10 20.15 6.67
C PHE A 120 -0.02 19.50 7.53
N LEU A 121 0.36 18.25 7.23
CA LEU A 121 1.41 17.54 7.96
C LEU A 121 2.74 18.30 7.91
N TYR A 122 3.16 18.74 6.72
CA TYR A 122 4.41 19.50 6.58
C TYR A 122 4.42 20.79 7.39
N LEU A 123 3.29 21.50 7.49
CA LEU A 123 3.15 22.70 8.31
C LEU A 123 3.23 22.39 9.81
N VAL A 124 2.56 21.33 10.26
CA VAL A 124 2.63 20.89 11.68
C VAL A 124 4.06 20.53 12.06
N PHE A 125 4.80 19.87 11.17
CA PHE A 125 6.19 19.50 11.42
C PHE A 125 7.15 20.71 11.51
N ILE A 126 6.82 21.87 10.95
CA ILE A 126 7.64 23.09 11.14
C ILE A 126 7.71 23.45 12.63
N PHE A 127 6.59 23.32 13.35
CA PHE A 127 6.57 23.55 14.79
C PHE A 127 7.38 22.51 15.55
N LEU A 128 7.33 21.24 15.10
CA LEU A 128 8.09 20.16 15.74
C LEU A 128 9.60 20.34 15.57
N ASP A 129 10.06 20.86 14.42
CA ASP A 129 11.48 21.04 14.14
C ASP A 129 12.19 21.92 15.18
N GLN A 130 11.50 22.94 15.72
CA GLN A 130 12.05 23.86 16.72
C GLN A 130 12.48 23.14 18.01
N TYR A 131 11.89 21.99 18.30
CA TYR A 131 12.22 21.18 19.48
C TYR A 131 13.17 20.03 19.16
N CYS A 132 13.18 19.56 17.90
CA CYS A 132 13.93 18.37 17.50
C CYS A 132 15.32 18.66 16.95
N SER A 133 15.59 19.86 16.45
CA SER A 133 16.91 20.23 15.91
C SER A 133 17.37 21.61 16.36
N SER A 134 18.64 21.70 16.75
CA SER A 134 19.36 22.96 16.97
C SER A 134 19.41 23.84 15.71
N GLN A 135 19.33 23.22 14.51
CA GLN A 135 19.45 23.83 13.19
C GLN A 135 18.08 24.11 12.53
N ALA A 136 17.00 24.25 13.33
CA ALA A 136 15.65 24.43 12.82
C ALA A 136 15.50 25.61 11.82
N SER A 137 16.27 26.69 12.00
CA SER A 137 16.29 27.83 11.08
C SER A 137 16.81 27.49 9.68
N ASN A 138 17.82 26.61 9.59
CA ASN A 138 18.40 26.15 8.32
C ASN A 138 17.49 25.12 7.64
N ILE A 139 16.73 24.36 8.42
CA ILE A 139 15.76 23.38 7.94
C ILE A 139 14.48 24.03 7.39
N LEU A 140 14.01 25.13 8.01
CA LEU A 140 12.80 25.85 7.62
C LEU A 140 12.66 26.14 6.11
N PRO A 141 13.67 26.70 5.41
CA PRO A 141 13.56 26.98 3.97
C PRO A 141 13.35 25.72 3.12
N ILE A 142 13.89 24.56 3.54
CA ILE A 142 13.65 23.27 2.86
C ILE A 142 12.15 22.92 2.95
N ARG A 143 11.56 23.00 4.16
CA ARG A 143 10.13 22.72 4.34
C ARG A 143 9.24 23.69 3.57
N LEU A 144 9.54 24.99 3.63
CA LEU A 144 8.75 26.00 2.91
C LEU A 144 8.81 25.75 1.40
N SER A 145 9.97 25.39 0.86
CA SER A 145 10.11 25.04 -0.57
C SER A 145 9.23 23.85 -0.96
N ILE A 146 9.16 22.83 -0.11
CA ILE A 146 8.28 21.67 -0.34
C ILE A 146 6.82 22.07 -0.24
N CYS A 147 6.44 22.91 0.74
CA CYS A 147 5.07 23.43 0.87
C CYS A 147 4.64 24.24 -0.36
N PHE A 148 5.52 25.10 -0.89
CA PHE A 148 5.27 25.83 -2.13
C PHE A 148 5.08 24.89 -3.32
N PHE A 149 5.88 23.83 -3.40
CA PHE A 149 5.72 22.82 -4.45
C PHE A 149 4.40 22.05 -4.31
N ILE A 150 3.99 21.68 -3.08
CA ILE A 150 2.68 21.06 -2.82
C ILE A 150 1.56 22.01 -3.26
N LEU A 151 1.60 23.30 -2.89
CA LEU A 151 0.63 24.30 -3.31
C LEU A 151 0.56 24.45 -4.84
N TYR A 152 1.71 24.42 -5.51
CA TYR A 152 1.76 24.41 -6.97
C TYR A 152 1.08 23.17 -7.57
N VAL A 153 1.31 21.98 -7.01
CA VAL A 153 0.64 20.75 -7.47
C VAL A 153 -0.86 20.78 -7.17
N ILE A 154 -1.29 21.32 -6.02
CA ILE A 154 -2.71 21.57 -5.71
C ILE A 154 -3.32 22.47 -6.77
N TYR A 155 -2.71 23.61 -7.08
CA TYR A 155 -3.17 24.52 -8.14
C TYR A 155 -3.28 23.80 -9.49
N LYS A 156 -2.26 23.03 -9.87
CA LYS A 156 -2.27 22.23 -11.09
C LYS A 156 -3.38 21.19 -11.11
N SER A 157 -3.74 20.59 -9.96
CA SER A 157 -4.77 19.56 -9.87
C SER A 157 -6.18 20.03 -10.27
N TYR A 158 -6.43 21.34 -10.31
CA TYR A 158 -7.70 21.92 -10.77
C TYR A 158 -7.69 22.29 -12.26
N GLN A 159 -6.55 22.13 -12.95
CA GLN A 159 -6.44 22.40 -14.39
C GLN A 159 -6.79 21.17 -15.23
N LYS A 160 -7.40 21.39 -16.40
CA LYS A 160 -7.77 20.32 -17.34
C LYS A 160 -6.58 19.47 -17.83
N ASN A 161 -5.39 20.06 -17.88
CA ASN A 161 -4.18 19.40 -18.38
C ASN A 161 -3.52 18.47 -17.35
N PHE A 162 -3.99 18.43 -16.10
CA PHE A 162 -3.36 17.65 -15.03
C PHE A 162 -3.35 16.14 -15.32
N ILE A 163 -4.37 15.62 -16.02
CA ILE A 163 -4.45 14.21 -16.42
C ILE A 163 -3.22 13.71 -17.19
N LYS A 164 -2.55 14.58 -17.96
CA LYS A 164 -1.37 14.21 -18.76
C LYS A 164 -0.08 14.17 -17.93
N SER A 165 -0.03 14.94 -16.85
CA SER A 165 1.21 15.17 -16.08
C SER A 165 1.15 14.69 -14.63
N TYR A 166 -0.01 14.26 -14.12
CA TYR A 166 -0.17 13.96 -12.69
C TYR A 166 0.77 12.85 -12.22
N GLN A 167 0.94 11.76 -12.99
CA GLN A 167 1.86 10.68 -12.61
C GLN A 167 3.29 11.19 -12.39
N LEU A 168 3.77 12.07 -13.29
CA LEU A 168 5.08 12.68 -13.18
C LEU A 168 5.15 13.67 -12.02
N LEU A 169 4.17 14.58 -11.89
CA LEU A 169 4.13 15.59 -10.84
C LEU A 169 4.04 14.97 -9.44
N MET A 170 3.22 13.93 -9.24
CA MET A 170 3.11 13.22 -7.97
C MET A 170 4.38 12.45 -7.64
N SER A 171 5.05 11.86 -8.64
CA SER A 171 6.35 11.20 -8.47
C SER A 171 7.45 12.19 -8.06
N ILE A 172 7.52 13.33 -8.75
CA ILE A 172 8.45 14.42 -8.41
C ILE A 172 8.15 14.95 -7.01
N LEU A 173 6.88 15.13 -6.65
CA LEU A 173 6.49 15.58 -5.32
C LEU A 173 6.96 14.60 -4.23
N GLY A 174 6.74 13.30 -4.43
CA GLY A 174 7.23 12.26 -3.52
C GLY A 174 8.74 12.28 -3.39
N LEU A 175 9.45 12.42 -4.51
CA LEU A 175 10.91 12.46 -4.55
C LEU A 175 11.47 13.72 -3.85
N ILE A 176 10.93 14.90 -4.13
CA ILE A 176 11.30 16.15 -3.47
C ILE A 176 11.01 16.08 -1.97
N GLY A 177 9.87 15.50 -1.57
CA GLY A 177 9.54 15.30 -0.15
C GLY A 177 10.57 14.42 0.56
N GLY A 178 10.94 13.30 -0.05
CA GLY A 178 11.96 12.38 0.50
C GLY A 178 13.38 12.98 0.49
N ILE A 179 13.78 13.64 -0.58
CA ILE A 179 15.07 14.36 -0.66
C ILE A 179 15.13 15.45 0.41
N GLY A 180 14.04 16.20 0.60
CA GLY A 180 13.96 17.24 1.62
C GLY A 180 14.22 16.69 3.02
N ILE A 181 13.54 15.60 3.40
CA ILE A 181 13.76 14.97 4.72
C ILE A 181 15.18 14.42 4.85
N ASN A 182 15.71 13.80 3.79
CA ASN A 182 17.10 13.33 3.76
C ASN A 182 18.12 14.48 3.96
N LEU A 183 17.89 15.65 3.35
CA LEU A 183 18.72 16.83 3.56
C LEU A 183 18.58 17.38 4.99
N MET A 184 17.38 17.37 5.57
CA MET A 184 17.15 17.78 6.96
C MET A 184 17.94 16.87 7.94
N ILE A 185 17.94 15.55 7.72
CA ILE A 185 18.76 14.59 8.49
C ILE A 185 20.25 14.90 8.34
N PHE A 186 20.70 15.19 7.11
CA PHE A 186 22.08 15.53 6.83
C PHE A 186 22.52 16.84 7.51
N MET A 187 21.63 17.84 7.61
CA MET A 187 21.93 19.13 8.26
C MET A 187 21.81 19.11 9.79
N SER A 188 21.04 18.19 10.38
CA SER A 188 20.83 18.12 11.84
C SER A 188 22.13 17.76 12.58
N ASP A 189 22.37 18.24 13.78
CA ASP A 189 23.59 17.84 14.51
C ASP A 189 23.50 16.38 14.99
N GLN A 190 24.63 15.68 15.20
CA GLN A 190 24.61 14.27 15.65
C GLN A 190 23.92 14.06 17.01
N ASN A 191 23.92 15.10 17.84
CA ASN A 191 23.26 15.12 19.15
C ASN A 191 21.77 15.50 19.06
N ASP A 192 21.30 15.97 17.90
CA ASP A 192 19.91 16.35 17.72
C ASP A 192 19.01 15.11 17.66
N LEU A 193 17.82 15.23 18.25
CA LEU A 193 16.79 14.22 18.11
C LEU A 193 16.42 14.02 16.64
N ALA A 194 16.47 15.09 15.83
CA ALA A 194 16.18 15.04 14.40
C ALA A 194 17.10 14.06 13.64
N TYR A 195 18.40 14.02 13.95
CA TYR A 195 19.35 13.11 13.30
C TYR A 195 18.98 11.63 13.49
N VAL A 196 18.50 11.29 14.69
CA VAL A 196 18.13 9.91 15.05
C VAL A 196 16.72 9.54 14.61
N THR A 197 15.80 10.50 14.53
CA THR A 197 14.35 10.21 14.39
C THR A 197 13.76 10.58 13.03
N TYR A 198 14.34 11.48 12.25
CA TYR A 198 13.69 11.98 11.02
C TYR A 198 13.58 10.94 9.90
N TYR A 199 14.28 9.80 9.99
CA TYR A 199 14.03 8.67 9.11
C TYR A 199 12.57 8.15 9.25
N SER A 200 11.94 8.32 10.41
CA SER A 200 10.51 8.02 10.59
C SER A 200 9.63 8.91 9.71
N GLY A 201 10.04 10.14 9.42
CA GLY A 201 9.37 11.03 8.46
C GLY A 201 9.41 10.48 7.03
N LEU A 202 10.48 9.78 6.63
CA LEU A 202 10.53 9.08 5.35
C LEU A 202 9.49 7.96 5.25
N MET A 203 9.08 7.36 6.38
CA MET A 203 7.97 6.40 6.37
C MET A 203 6.66 7.03 5.97
N LEU A 204 6.38 8.24 6.43
CA LEU A 204 5.20 8.99 6.01
C LEU A 204 5.26 9.29 4.51
N VAL A 205 6.44 9.60 3.98
CA VAL A 205 6.64 9.76 2.52
C VAL A 205 6.38 8.45 1.80
N TYR A 206 6.88 7.31 2.28
CA TYR A 206 6.57 5.99 1.71
C TYR A 206 5.08 5.68 1.73
N MET A 207 4.40 5.94 2.85
CA MET A 207 2.95 5.80 2.92
C MET A 207 2.26 6.66 1.86
N ALA A 208 2.68 7.92 1.68
CA ALA A 208 2.11 8.80 0.67
C ALA A 208 2.33 8.29 -0.76
N ILE A 209 3.57 7.95 -1.15
CA ILE A 209 3.89 7.55 -2.53
C ILE A 209 3.27 6.21 -2.92
N TYR A 210 3.21 5.23 -2.01
CA TYR A 210 2.70 3.89 -2.30
C TYR A 210 1.18 3.77 -2.16
N SER A 211 0.51 4.76 -1.54
CA SER A 211 -0.94 4.70 -1.33
C SER A 211 -1.67 5.98 -1.76
N ALA A 212 -1.50 7.08 -1.02
CA ALA A 212 -2.35 8.26 -1.11
C ALA A 212 -2.18 9.02 -2.44
N TYR A 213 -0.96 9.10 -2.95
CA TYR A 213 -0.65 9.82 -4.20
C TYR A 213 -1.09 9.07 -5.46
N ARG A 214 -1.51 7.80 -5.33
CA ARG A 214 -2.02 6.96 -6.44
C ARG A 214 -1.07 6.88 -7.63
N ILE A 215 0.24 6.93 -7.36
CA ILE A 215 1.30 6.75 -8.35
C ILE A 215 1.29 5.30 -8.84
N ARG A 216 1.56 5.06 -10.12
CA ARG A 216 1.71 3.69 -10.66
C ARG A 216 2.86 2.97 -9.97
N PHE A 217 2.73 1.65 -9.86
CA PHE A 217 3.66 0.79 -9.13
C PHE A 217 5.12 1.03 -9.51
N PHE A 218 5.46 0.99 -10.80
CA PHE A 218 6.85 1.18 -11.23
C PHE A 218 7.42 2.54 -10.84
N ASN A 219 6.65 3.61 -11.03
CA ASN A 219 7.06 4.96 -10.66
C ASN A 219 7.22 5.08 -9.13
N ALA A 220 6.31 4.51 -8.35
CA ALA A 220 6.39 4.51 -6.89
C ALA A 220 7.62 3.74 -6.38
N VAL A 221 7.93 2.58 -6.97
CA VAL A 221 9.13 1.79 -6.63
C VAL A 221 10.41 2.55 -6.96
N ILE A 222 10.47 3.19 -8.14
CA ILE A 222 11.63 4.03 -8.53
C ILE A 222 11.83 5.15 -7.51
N VAL A 223 10.77 5.92 -7.21
CA VAL A 223 10.83 7.02 -6.25
C VAL A 223 11.27 6.52 -4.87
N GLY A 224 10.64 5.47 -4.35
CA GLY A 224 10.97 4.91 -3.04
C GLY A 224 12.42 4.40 -2.97
N THR A 225 12.88 3.72 -4.02
CA THR A 225 14.27 3.21 -4.09
C THR A 225 15.26 4.37 -4.15
N CYS A 226 14.98 5.43 -4.92
CA CYS A 226 15.81 6.63 -4.96
C CYS A 226 15.92 7.28 -3.57
N ILE A 227 14.81 7.41 -2.84
CA ILE A 227 14.81 7.97 -1.48
C ILE A 227 15.70 7.14 -0.54
N LEU A 228 15.61 5.81 -0.60
CA LEU A 228 16.44 4.90 0.19
C LEU A 228 17.94 5.02 -0.14
N LEU A 229 18.28 5.10 -1.43
CA LEU A 229 19.67 5.24 -1.87
C LEU A 229 20.25 6.58 -1.43
N ILE A 230 19.47 7.67 -1.55
CA ILE A 230 19.88 9.00 -1.09
C ILE A 230 20.08 9.04 0.43
N TYR A 231 19.18 8.40 1.20
CA TYR A 231 19.33 8.28 2.64
C TYR A 231 20.66 7.62 3.02
N ASN A 232 20.98 6.48 2.42
CA ASN A 232 22.21 5.76 2.68
C ASN A 232 23.44 6.56 2.26
N ALA A 233 23.42 7.15 1.06
CA ALA A 233 24.53 7.96 0.55
C ALA A 233 24.85 9.14 1.48
N LEU A 234 23.84 9.91 1.90
CA LEU A 234 24.03 11.07 2.77
C LEU A 234 24.45 10.66 4.20
N THR A 235 23.86 9.60 4.74
CA THR A 235 24.17 9.15 6.10
C THR A 235 25.59 8.61 6.19
N ILE A 236 26.03 7.80 5.21
CA ILE A 236 27.40 7.27 5.13
C ILE A 236 28.39 8.42 4.94
N ASN A 237 28.12 9.34 4.02
CA ASN A 237 28.97 10.50 3.78
C ASN A 237 29.17 11.31 5.07
N LYS A 238 28.08 11.59 5.78
CA LYS A 238 28.12 12.30 7.06
C LYS A 238 28.91 11.54 8.13
N MET A 239 28.72 10.23 8.26
CA MET A 239 29.49 9.42 9.22
C MET A 239 31.00 9.44 8.92
N MET A 240 31.39 9.42 7.65
CA MET A 240 32.79 9.56 7.23
C MET A 240 33.38 10.94 7.55
N MET A 241 32.58 12.02 7.51
CA MET A 241 33.07 13.36 7.84
C MET A 241 33.40 13.55 9.32
N PHE A 242 32.79 12.77 10.21
CA PHE A 242 32.94 12.92 11.66
C PHE A 242 33.74 11.79 12.33
N ASP A 243 34.26 10.82 11.56
CA ASP A 243 34.99 9.62 12.07
C ASP A 243 34.25 8.85 13.18
N GLN A 244 32.93 8.99 13.25
CA GLN A 244 32.06 8.36 14.24
C GLN A 244 30.98 7.56 13.53
N ILE A 245 31.25 6.26 13.35
CA ILE A 245 30.31 5.38 12.67
C ILE A 245 29.37 4.72 13.68
N ASN A 246 28.13 5.21 13.74
CA ASN A 246 27.06 4.55 14.47
C ASN A 246 26.37 3.50 13.59
N TRP A 247 27.00 2.33 13.48
CA TRP A 247 26.48 1.21 12.69
C TRP A 247 25.09 0.75 13.14
N LEU A 248 24.80 0.81 14.44
CA LEU A 248 23.52 0.37 14.98
C LEU A 248 22.37 1.27 14.50
N LEU A 249 22.58 2.58 14.48
CA LEU A 249 21.60 3.53 13.95
C LEU A 249 21.34 3.30 12.45
N LEU A 250 22.39 3.07 11.67
CA LEU A 250 22.28 2.82 10.23
C LEU A 250 21.53 1.52 9.94
N ILE A 251 21.86 0.43 10.65
CA ILE A 251 21.20 -0.87 10.49
C ILE A 251 19.73 -0.76 10.89
N ASN A 252 19.43 -0.13 12.03
CA ASN A 252 18.07 0.04 12.52
C ASN A 252 17.21 0.81 11.52
N SER A 253 17.66 2.00 11.12
CA SER A 253 16.94 2.85 10.17
C SER A 253 16.76 2.16 8.81
N ASN A 254 17.78 1.46 8.32
CA ASN A 254 17.66 0.70 7.06
C ASN A 254 16.69 -0.46 7.16
N PHE A 255 16.69 -1.21 8.27
CA PHE A 255 15.73 -2.30 8.46
C PHE A 255 14.29 -1.79 8.32
N PHE A 256 14.01 -0.67 8.96
CA PHE A 256 12.73 0.01 8.87
C PHE A 256 12.44 0.51 7.45
N LEU A 257 13.39 1.22 6.81
CA LEU A 257 13.15 1.84 5.49
C LEU A 257 13.01 0.81 4.38
N VAL A 258 13.85 -0.23 4.38
CA VAL A 258 13.75 -1.35 3.44
C VAL A 258 12.44 -2.10 3.63
N SER A 259 12.06 -2.40 4.87
CA SER A 259 10.80 -3.09 5.15
C SER A 259 9.59 -2.28 4.67
N ALA A 260 9.56 -0.98 4.96
CA ALA A 260 8.49 -0.10 4.51
C ALA A 260 8.45 0.05 2.98
N ASN A 261 9.61 0.06 2.31
CA ASN A 261 9.68 0.08 0.84
C ASN A 261 9.14 -1.22 0.23
N ILE A 262 9.52 -2.39 0.76
CA ILE A 262 9.02 -3.70 0.31
C ILE A 262 7.51 -3.79 0.49
N ILE A 263 7.01 -3.47 1.69
CA ILE A 263 5.56 -3.52 2.00
C ILE A 263 4.81 -2.51 1.12
N GLY A 264 5.34 -1.30 0.98
CA GLY A 264 4.75 -0.26 0.13
C GLY A 264 4.68 -0.66 -1.34
N ALA A 265 5.76 -1.23 -1.88
CA ALA A 265 5.79 -1.76 -3.24
C ALA A 265 4.74 -2.85 -3.44
N PHE A 266 4.64 -3.79 -2.48
CA PHE A 266 3.62 -4.84 -2.52
C PHE A 266 2.20 -4.26 -2.52
N MET A 267 1.91 -3.30 -1.63
CA MET A 267 0.60 -2.65 -1.54
C MET A 267 0.25 -1.87 -2.81
N SER A 268 1.21 -1.14 -3.38
CA SER A 268 1.01 -0.39 -4.62
C SER A 268 0.70 -1.32 -5.80
N ASN A 269 1.39 -2.45 -5.90
CA ASN A 269 1.07 -3.47 -6.92
C ASN A 269 -0.32 -4.07 -6.72
N LEU A 270 -0.71 -4.40 -5.49
CA LEU A 270 -2.05 -4.91 -5.20
C LEU A 270 -3.14 -3.91 -5.57
N TYR A 271 -2.96 -2.64 -5.23
CA TYR A 271 -3.91 -1.59 -5.59
C TYR A 271 -4.00 -1.39 -7.11
N GLU A 272 -2.87 -1.32 -7.82
CA GLU A 272 -2.89 -1.19 -9.27
C GLU A 272 -3.56 -2.40 -9.93
N ARG A 273 -3.21 -3.62 -9.52
CA ARG A 273 -3.81 -4.86 -10.03
C ARG A 273 -5.32 -4.90 -9.79
N SER A 274 -5.76 -4.57 -8.57
CA SER A 274 -7.19 -4.53 -8.21
C SER A 274 -7.95 -3.54 -9.10
N ASN A 275 -7.40 -2.35 -9.32
CA ASN A 275 -8.02 -1.33 -10.16
C ASN A 275 -8.07 -1.74 -11.63
N ARG A 276 -7.01 -2.38 -12.14
CA ARG A 276 -6.99 -2.91 -13.51
C ARG A 276 -8.04 -3.99 -13.72
N LEU A 277 -8.17 -4.95 -12.79
CA LEU A 277 -9.17 -6.01 -12.88
C LEU A 277 -10.60 -5.46 -12.84
N ASP A 278 -10.85 -4.54 -11.92
CA ASP A 278 -12.14 -3.88 -11.79
C ASP A 278 -12.51 -3.08 -13.05
N PHE A 279 -11.55 -2.37 -13.66
CA PHE A 279 -11.75 -1.73 -14.96
C PHE A 279 -12.06 -2.71 -16.09
N LEU A 280 -11.29 -3.80 -16.22
CA LEU A 280 -11.53 -4.80 -17.25
C LEU A 280 -12.89 -5.47 -17.10
N MET A 281 -13.32 -5.75 -15.86
CA MET A 281 -14.62 -6.35 -15.58
C MET A 281 -15.75 -5.44 -16.09
N ARG A 282 -15.74 -4.15 -15.72
CA ARG A 282 -16.67 -3.15 -16.28
C ARG A 282 -16.61 -3.09 -17.79
N TYR A 283 -15.40 -3.04 -18.35
CA TYR A 283 -15.18 -2.92 -19.78
C TYR A 283 -15.77 -4.11 -20.55
N ILE A 284 -15.57 -5.34 -20.06
CA ILE A 284 -16.09 -6.56 -20.67
C ILE A 284 -17.61 -6.62 -20.55
N VAL A 285 -18.17 -6.36 -19.36
CA VAL A 285 -19.63 -6.36 -19.16
C VAL A 285 -20.30 -5.36 -20.09
N ALA A 286 -19.80 -4.12 -20.13
CA ALA A 286 -20.33 -3.10 -21.02
C ALA A 286 -20.21 -3.51 -22.50
N SER A 287 -19.07 -4.08 -22.91
CA SER A 287 -18.86 -4.52 -24.29
C SER A 287 -19.80 -5.67 -24.69
N LYS A 288 -20.05 -6.62 -23.78
CA LYS A 288 -20.97 -7.74 -24.00
C LYS A 288 -22.43 -7.29 -24.06
N LEU A 289 -22.83 -6.36 -23.19
CA LEU A 289 -24.17 -5.75 -23.25
C LEU A 289 -24.40 -4.99 -24.56
N LEU A 290 -23.38 -4.27 -25.07
CA LEU A 290 -23.46 -3.62 -26.38
C LEU A 290 -23.59 -4.63 -27.53
N GLU A 291 -22.91 -5.77 -27.46
CA GLU A 291 -22.99 -6.84 -28.46
C GLU A 291 -24.39 -7.45 -28.51
N ILE A 292 -24.93 -7.82 -27.34
CA ILE A 292 -26.30 -8.32 -27.18
C ILE A 292 -27.31 -7.29 -27.69
N TYR A 293 -27.13 -6.02 -27.33
CA TYR A 293 -28.01 -4.95 -27.78
C TYR A 293 -28.00 -4.79 -29.29
N ARG A 294 -26.83 -4.75 -29.93
CA ARG A 294 -26.73 -4.64 -31.40
C ARG A 294 -27.40 -5.80 -32.13
N TYR A 295 -27.35 -7.00 -31.55
CA TYR A 295 -28.06 -8.17 -32.07
C TYR A 295 -29.58 -8.00 -31.97
N HIS A 296 -30.08 -7.51 -30.83
CA HIS A 296 -31.51 -7.28 -30.62
C HIS A 296 -32.05 -6.05 -31.35
N GLU A 297 -31.26 -4.99 -31.55
CA GLU A 297 -31.65 -3.79 -32.31
C GLU A 297 -32.02 -4.13 -33.76
N HIS A 298 -31.38 -5.16 -34.33
CA HIS A 298 -31.77 -5.72 -35.63
C HIS A 298 -33.13 -6.43 -35.62
N SER A 299 -33.62 -6.83 -34.44
CA SER A 299 -34.87 -7.57 -34.25
C SER A 299 -35.99 -6.69 -33.67
N SER A 300 -35.68 -5.63 -32.93
CA SER A 300 -36.61 -4.68 -32.30
C SER A 300 -35.86 -3.42 -31.85
N PRO A 301 -36.26 -2.20 -32.26
CA PRO A 301 -35.54 -0.98 -31.89
C PRO A 301 -35.78 -0.65 -30.41
N SER A 302 -34.82 -0.98 -29.55
CA SER A 302 -34.78 -0.52 -28.15
C SER A 302 -34.04 0.82 -28.05
N SER A 303 -34.13 1.48 -26.89
CA SER A 303 -33.96 2.93 -26.70
C SER A 303 -32.50 3.39 -26.46
N GLU A 304 -32.15 4.57 -27.00
CA GLU A 304 -30.87 5.30 -26.82
C GLU A 304 -30.42 5.43 -25.35
N ASP A 305 -31.37 5.45 -24.41
CA ASP A 305 -31.13 5.50 -22.98
C ASP A 305 -30.36 4.27 -22.44
N LEU A 306 -30.56 3.10 -23.05
CA LEU A 306 -29.87 1.86 -22.65
C LEU A 306 -28.41 1.89 -23.12
N LEU A 307 -28.14 2.41 -24.32
CA LEU A 307 -26.77 2.67 -24.80
C LEU A 307 -26.03 3.66 -23.91
N LYS A 308 -26.70 4.76 -23.51
CA LYS A 308 -26.15 5.72 -22.55
C LYS A 308 -25.84 5.05 -21.21
N ARG A 309 -26.72 4.17 -20.73
CA ARG A 309 -26.52 3.42 -19.48
C ARG A 309 -25.34 2.45 -19.57
N ILE A 310 -25.21 1.70 -20.66
CA ILE A 310 -24.07 0.80 -20.86
C ILE A 310 -22.74 1.56 -20.94
N ASN A 311 -22.74 2.72 -21.60
CA ASN A 311 -21.55 3.57 -21.65
C ASN A 311 -21.18 4.14 -20.27
N LYS A 312 -22.17 4.46 -19.43
CA LYS A 312 -21.93 4.82 -18.03
C LYS A 312 -21.33 3.66 -17.22
N ILE A 313 -21.87 2.44 -17.36
CA ILE A 313 -21.35 1.23 -16.70
C ILE A 313 -19.87 1.02 -17.03
N ARG A 314 -19.41 1.35 -18.24
CA ARG A 314 -17.99 1.26 -18.63
C ARG A 314 -17.08 2.15 -17.77
N HIS A 315 -17.56 3.32 -17.35
CA HIS A 315 -16.74 4.36 -16.72
C HIS A 315 -17.07 4.61 -15.25
N ASP A 316 -18.14 4.04 -14.70
CA ASP A 316 -18.55 4.24 -13.30
C ASP A 316 -18.84 2.89 -12.60
N PRO A 317 -18.05 2.49 -11.59
CA PRO A 317 -18.34 1.30 -10.77
C PRO A 317 -19.71 1.33 -10.11
N ARG A 318 -20.21 2.51 -9.71
CA ARG A 318 -21.49 2.62 -9.01
C ARG A 318 -22.65 2.30 -9.94
N GLU A 319 -22.51 2.63 -11.21
CA GLU A 319 -23.51 2.28 -12.23
C GLU A 319 -23.50 0.79 -12.54
N LEU A 320 -22.32 0.15 -12.55
CA LEU A 320 -22.24 -1.32 -12.63
C LEU A 320 -22.90 -1.97 -11.41
N GLU A 321 -22.57 -1.52 -10.20
CA GLU A 321 -23.15 -2.05 -8.96
C GLU A 321 -24.67 -1.90 -8.94
N LYS A 322 -25.17 -0.71 -9.28
CA LYS A 322 -26.61 -0.43 -9.38
C LYS A 322 -27.29 -1.34 -10.41
N PHE A 323 -26.67 -1.51 -11.58
CA PHE A 323 -27.18 -2.42 -12.61
C PHE A 323 -27.21 -3.88 -12.13
N LEU A 324 -26.17 -4.36 -11.45
CA LEU A 324 -26.14 -5.71 -10.91
C LEU A 324 -27.21 -5.92 -9.83
N MET A 325 -27.37 -4.96 -8.92
CA MET A 325 -28.38 -5.01 -7.87
C MET A 325 -29.81 -4.98 -8.41
N GLU A 326 -30.09 -4.12 -9.39
CA GLU A 326 -31.41 -4.08 -10.05
C GLU A 326 -31.75 -5.42 -10.69
N ASN A 327 -30.84 -5.99 -11.49
CA ASN A 327 -31.08 -7.28 -12.14
C ASN A 327 -31.21 -8.44 -11.15
N LEU A 328 -30.45 -8.43 -10.04
CA LEU A 328 -30.57 -9.43 -8.98
C LEU A 328 -31.93 -9.38 -8.26
N ILE A 329 -32.47 -8.17 -8.07
CA ILE A 329 -33.79 -7.98 -7.48
C ILE A 329 -34.87 -8.44 -8.46
N GLU A 330 -34.77 -8.05 -9.73
CA GLU A 330 -35.72 -8.45 -10.78
C GLU A 330 -35.73 -9.97 -10.98
N SER A 331 -34.57 -10.63 -11.02
CA SER A 331 -34.50 -12.09 -11.18
C SER A 331 -35.17 -12.81 -10.02
N LYS A 332 -34.98 -12.31 -8.80
CA LYS A 332 -35.63 -12.87 -7.60
C LYS A 332 -37.13 -12.61 -7.57
N GLN A 333 -37.59 -11.47 -8.08
CA GLN A 333 -39.02 -11.18 -8.22
C GLN A 333 -39.69 -12.07 -9.26
N GLN A 334 -39.01 -12.38 -10.37
CA GLN A 334 -39.50 -13.32 -11.37
C GLN A 334 -39.60 -14.75 -10.80
N GLU A 335 -38.57 -15.22 -10.09
CA GLU A 335 -38.63 -16.51 -9.39
C GLU A 335 -39.78 -16.61 -8.38
N LEU A 336 -40.19 -15.49 -7.76
CA LEU A 336 -41.31 -15.44 -6.83
C LEU A 336 -42.69 -15.35 -7.52
N LEU A 337 -42.73 -14.95 -8.79
CA LEU A 337 -43.95 -14.91 -9.60
C LEU A 337 -44.20 -16.23 -10.34
N ASP A 338 -43.14 -16.99 -10.60
CA ASP A 338 -43.19 -18.30 -11.26
C ASP A 338 -43.42 -19.47 -10.27
N ASN A 339 -43.36 -19.22 -8.96
CA ASN A 339 -43.72 -20.15 -7.87
C ASN A 339 -45.08 -19.77 -7.25
#